data_AF-R7SHV7-F1
#
_entry.id   AF-R7SHV7-F1
#
_cell.length_a   1.000
_cell.length_b   1.000
_cell.length_c   1.000
_cell.angle_alpha   90.00
_cell.angle_beta   90.00
_cell.angle_gamma   90.00
#
_symmetry.space_group_name_H-M   'P 1'
#
loop_
_entity.id
_entity.type
_entity.pdbx_description
1 polymer ?
#
loop_
_entity_poly.entity_id
_entity_poly.type
_entity_poly.pdbx_seq_one_letter_code
_entity_poly.pdbx_strand_id
1 'polypeptide(L)' 'IEDALSISVRDGSVLSANRDKFDLVTIYDNAFKNMGDVHSPVSVLFKAIHETAFRKILKNVSMLLIGGSQAWKCEYG' A
#
# COMPACT_ATOMS: atom_id res chain seq x y z
N ILE A 1 11.85 2.71 -5.43
CA ILE A 1 10.61 2.46 -4.65
C ILE A 1 10.05 3.77 -4.12
N GLU A 2 10.82 4.58 -3.37
CA GLU A 2 10.30 5.84 -2.81
C GLU A 2 9.80 6.83 -3.88
N ASP A 3 10.51 6.96 -5.01
CA ASP A 3 10.07 7.78 -6.16
C ASP A 3 8.86 7.21 -6.92
N ALA A 4 8.56 5.91 -6.77
CA ALA A 4 7.41 5.27 -7.40
C ALA A 4 6.16 5.30 -6.50
N LEU A 5 6.33 5.62 -5.21
CA LEU A 5 5.23 5.76 -4.25
C LEU A 5 4.76 7.21 -4.09
N SER A 6 5.47 8.16 -4.72
CA SER A 6 5.16 9.59 -4.71
C SER A 6 4.18 10.03 -5.82
N ILE A 7 3.56 9.08 -6.53
CA ILE A 7 2.74 9.35 -7.74
C ILE A 7 1.41 10.08 -7.40
N SER A 8 1.06 10.27 -6.12
CA SER A 8 -0.06 11.13 -5.72
C SER A 8 0.41 12.50 -5.27
N VAL A 9 -0.25 13.54 -5.78
CA VAL A 9 -0.22 14.99 -5.44
C VAL A 9 0.82 15.37 -4.40
N ARG A 10 1.77 16.28 -4.74
CA ARG A 10 2.81 16.98 -3.94
C ARG A 10 3.11 16.52 -2.49
N ASP A 11 2.11 16.29 -1.66
CA ASP A 11 2.16 15.74 -0.30
C ASP A 11 2.36 14.20 -0.23
N GLY A 12 2.06 13.44 -1.29
CA GLY A 12 2.15 11.97 -1.29
C GLY A 12 3.58 11.43 -1.10
N SER A 13 4.59 12.18 -1.57
CA SER A 13 6.00 11.84 -1.32
C SER A 13 6.35 11.95 0.16
N VAL A 14 5.84 12.97 0.86
CA VAL A 14 6.06 13.19 2.29
C VAL A 14 5.36 12.09 3.10
N LEU A 15 4.11 11.73 2.74
CA LEU A 15 3.38 10.66 3.41
C LEU A 15 4.10 9.31 3.25
N SER A 16 4.52 8.97 2.02
CA SER A 16 5.28 7.75 1.74
C SER A 16 6.63 7.72 2.47
N ALA A 17 7.31 8.86 2.53
CA ALA A 17 8.58 8.99 3.22
C ALA A 17 8.45 8.89 4.74
N ASN A 18 7.27 9.16 5.31
CA ASN A 18 7.00 9.08 6.74
C ASN A 18 6.09 7.89 7.10
N ARG A 19 5.97 6.88 6.23
CA ARG A 19 5.06 5.74 6.40
C ARG A 19 5.25 4.96 7.72
N ASP A 20 6.47 4.96 8.25
CA ASP A 20 6.85 4.38 9.55
C ASP A 20 6.20 5.09 10.75
N LYS A 21 5.74 6.33 10.57
CA LYS A 21 5.06 7.10 11.63
C LYS A 21 3.60 6.72 11.79
N PHE A 22 2.97 6.13 10.76
CA PHE A 22 1.57 5.73 10.78
C PHE A 22 1.41 4.41 11.53
N ASP A 23 0.34 4.30 12.32
CA ASP A 23 0.03 3.07 13.04
C ASP A 23 -0.44 1.96 12.08
N LEU A 24 -1.10 2.32 10.99
CA LEU A 24 -1.58 1.37 9.99
C LEU A 24 -1.34 1.90 8.58
N VAL A 25 -0.91 1.00 7.69
CA VAL A 25 -0.77 1.26 6.25
C VAL A 25 -1.62 0.25 5.50
N THR A 26 -2.56 0.74 4.69
CA THR A 26 -3.42 -0.09 3.86
C THR A 26 -2.95 -0.05 2.41
N ILE A 27 -2.87 -1.21 1.77
CA ILE A 27 -2.60 -1.39 0.35
C ILE A 27 -3.91 -1.76 -0.32
N TYR A 28 -4.19 -1.15 -1.47
CA TYR A 28 -5.37 -1.45 -2.25
C TYR A 28 -5.11 -1.16 -3.73
N ASP A 29 -5.92 -1.75 -4.59
CA ASP A 29 -6.00 -1.42 -6.02
C ASP A 29 -7.46 -1.12 -6.41
N ASN A 30 -7.83 -1.24 -7.68
CA ASN A 30 -9.19 -0.97 -8.10
C ASN A 30 -10.22 -2.02 -7.63
N ALA A 31 -9.94 -3.32 -7.75
CA ALA A 31 -10.93 -4.41 -7.57
C ALA A 31 -10.34 -5.76 -7.13
N PHE A 32 -9.11 -5.80 -6.61
CA PHE A 32 -8.40 -7.01 -6.24
C PHE A 32 -9.10 -7.75 -5.12
N LYS A 33 -9.30 -9.05 -5.35
CA LYS A 33 -10.00 -9.92 -4.41
C LYS A 33 -9.10 -10.92 -3.69
N ASN A 34 -7.93 -11.24 -4.24
CA ASN A 34 -7.09 -12.26 -3.63
C ASN A 34 -5.60 -12.13 -3.99
N MET A 35 -4.75 -12.30 -2.98
CA MET A 35 -3.28 -12.29 -3.06
C MET A 35 -2.74 -13.64 -3.59
N GLY A 36 -3.42 -14.23 -4.58
CA GLY A 36 -3.08 -15.55 -5.11
C GLY A 36 -1.90 -15.55 -6.08
N ASP A 37 -1.62 -14.41 -6.71
CA ASP A 37 -0.50 -14.25 -7.63
C ASP A 37 0.65 -13.49 -6.97
N VAL A 38 1.78 -14.17 -6.81
CA VAL A 38 3.03 -13.66 -6.23
C VAL A 38 3.64 -12.55 -7.10
N HIS A 39 3.29 -12.49 -8.39
CA HIS A 39 3.73 -11.47 -9.33
C HIS A 39 2.72 -10.32 -9.51
N SER A 40 1.58 -10.35 -8.82
CA SER A 40 0.63 -9.25 -8.89
C SER A 40 1.27 -7.93 -8.40
N PRO A 41 0.87 -6.77 -8.93
CA PRO A 41 1.40 -5.48 -8.49
C PRO A 41 1.30 -5.25 -6.97
N VAL A 42 0.23 -5.76 -6.35
CA VAL A 42 0.01 -5.71 -4.90
C VAL A 42 1.04 -6.56 -4.15
N SER A 43 1.29 -7.79 -4.61
CA SER A 43 2.31 -8.68 -4.03
C SER A 43 3.72 -8.10 -4.17
N VAL A 44 4.05 -7.54 -5.32
CA VAL A 44 5.34 -6.87 -5.56
C VAL A 44 5.51 -5.65 -4.65
N LEU A 45 4.45 -4.84 -4.50
CA LEU A 45 4.47 -3.68 -3.60
C LEU A 45 4.62 -4.08 -2.13
N PHE A 46 3.88 -5.11 -1.70
CA PHE A 46 3.98 -5.63 -0.34
C PHE A 46 5.42 -6.06 -0.02
N LYS A 47 6.06 -6.83 -0.91
CA LYS A 47 7.47 -7.22 -0.77
C LYS A 47 8.41 -6.01 -0.76
N ALA A 48 8.18 -5.06 -1.65
CA ALA A 48 8.99 -3.84 -1.71
C ALA A 48 8.95 -3.04 -0.39
N ILE A 49 7.79 -2.98 0.26
CA ILE A 49 7.59 -2.29 1.54
C ILE A 49 8.19 -3.06 2.71
N HIS A 50 7.95 -4.37 2.81
CA HIS A 50 8.31 -5.17 3.99
C HIS A 50 9.69 -5.81 3.91
N GLU A 51 10.10 -6.26 2.72
CA GLU A 51 11.35 -7.02 2.53
C GLU A 51 12.48 -6.13 2.03
N THR A 52 12.19 -5.09 1.23
CA THR A 52 13.23 -4.27 0.57
C THR A 52 13.45 -2.91 1.24
N ALA A 53 12.49 -2.41 2.01
CA ALA A 53 12.59 -1.09 2.63
C ALA A 53 13.20 -1.13 4.04
N PHE A 54 14.43 -1.62 4.13
CA PHE A 54 15.21 -1.80 5.38
C PHE A 54 15.37 -0.57 6.28
N ARG A 55 14.99 0.64 5.82
CA ARG A 55 15.15 1.90 6.58
C ARG A 55 13.87 2.41 7.25
N LYS A 56 12.69 1.89 6.90
CA LYS A 56 11.39 2.41 7.35
C LYS A 56 10.44 1.26 7.69
N ILE A 57 10.75 0.61 8.80
CA ILE A 57 9.97 -0.51 9.34
C ILE A 57 8.62 0.03 9.80
N LEU A 58 7.53 -0.55 9.29
CA LEU A 58 6.19 -0.20 9.72
C LEU A 58 5.92 -0.71 11.13
N LYS A 59 5.17 0.06 11.92
CA LYS A 59 4.74 -0.35 13.27
C LYS A 59 3.90 -1.64 13.25
N ASN A 60 3.09 -1.80 12.22
CA ASN A 60 2.23 -2.96 12.00
C ASN A 60 2.36 -3.46 10.56
N VAL A 61 2.03 -4.74 10.35
CA VAL A 61 1.94 -5.34 9.01
C VAL A 61 0.87 -4.59 8.20
N SER A 62 1.17 -4.33 6.92
CA SER A 62 0.21 -3.65 6.05
C SER A 62 -1.03 -4.49 5.82
N MET A 63 -2.20 -3.85 5.84
CA MET A 63 -3.47 -4.50 5.53
C MET A 63 -3.81 -4.39 4.04
N LEU A 64 -4.52 -5.39 3.52
CA LEU A 64 -5.03 -5.39 2.15
C LEU A 64 -6.53 -5.08 2.17
N LEU A 65 -6.96 -4.08 1.41
CA LEU A 65 -8.38 -3.79 1.23
C LEU A 65 -8.98 -4.73 0.16
N ILE A 66 -9.74 -5.72 0.63
CA ILE A 66 -10.41 -6.68 -0.26
C ILE A 66 -11.48 -5.98 -1.08
N GLY A 67 -11.49 -6.24 -2.39
CA GLY A 67 -12.40 -5.59 -3.34
C GLY A 67 -11.96 -4.18 -3.75
N GLY A 68 -10.83 -3.70 -3.24
CA GLY A 68 -10.20 -2.45 -3.64
C GLY A 68 -11.08 -1.21 -3.45
N SER A 69 -10.76 -0.16 -4.20
CA SER A 69 -11.50 1.11 -4.11
C SER A 69 -12.96 1.00 -4.58
N GLN A 70 -13.29 0.02 -5.42
CA GLN A 70 -14.67 -0.21 -5.85
C GLN A 70 -15.55 -0.70 -4.70
N ALA A 71 -15.11 -1.70 -3.93
CA ALA A 71 -15.86 -2.20 -2.79
C ALA A 71 -16.07 -1.11 -1.74
N TRP A 72 -15.00 -0.35 -1.45
CA TRP A 72 -15.08 0.77 -0.51
C TRP A 72 -16.10 1.84 -0.94
N LYS A 73 -16.06 2.25 -2.21
CA LYS A 73 -17.04 3.21 -2.75
C LYS A 73 -18.46 2.65 -2.74
N CYS A 74 -18.64 1.35 -2.94
CA CYS A 74 -19.97 0.75 -2.92
C CYS A 74 -20.56 0.70 -1.51
N GLU A 75 -19.73 0.53 -0.48
CA GLU A 75 -20.16 0.47 0.92
C GLU A 75 -20.27 1.85 1.59
N TYR A 76 -19.38 2.80 1.24
CA TYR A 76 -19.22 4.06 1.98
C TYR A 76 -19.16 5.32 1.09
N GLY A 77 -19.22 5.17 -0.23
CA GLY A 77 -19.07 6.25 -1.21
C GLY A 77 -20.37 6.86 -1.70
#